data_AF-A0A8T7GJ18-F1
#
_entry.id   AF-A0A8T7GJ18-F1
#
_cell.length_a   1.000
_cell.length_b   1.000
_cell.length_c   1.000
_cell.angle_alpha   90.00
_cell.angle_beta   90.00
_cell.angle_gamma   90.00
#
_symmetry.space_group_name_H-M   'P 1'
#
loop_
_entity.id
_entity.type
_entity.pdbx_description
1 polymer ?
#
loop_
_entity_poly.entity_id
_entity_poly.type
_entity_poly.pdbx_seq_one_letter_code
_entity_poly.pdbx_strand_id
1 'polypeptide(L)'
;MMFRSLIFVPGNSARFIEKAKTLLADIVCFDLEDSVPAGEKDAARKIIADALSKRSEYQRPIYVRTNSPESGLVPDDLKSIVQKGIDGIVIPKVNDQEELSEITKILSSLETERGIEKLALIPSIETARGVVNGYLIATANDRINALVFGVFDFLHDMKMDYDENDDSGYSYARAKIPVDARA
;
A
#
# COMPACT_ATOMS: atom_id res chain seq x y z
N MET A 1 16.10 -1.43 8.00
CA MET A 1 16.36 -2.26 6.81
C MET A 1 15.92 -1.45 5.59
N MET A 2 16.65 -1.49 4.47
CA MET A 2 16.25 -0.77 3.25
C MET A 2 15.52 -1.74 2.31
N PHE A 3 14.29 -1.41 1.92
CA PHE A 3 13.59 -2.14 0.85
C PHE A 3 14.09 -1.64 -0.51
N ARG A 4 14.67 -2.52 -1.32
CA ARG A 4 15.18 -2.24 -2.67
C ARG A 4 14.11 -2.45 -3.74
N SER A 5 13.08 -3.24 -3.43
CA SER A 5 12.01 -3.57 -4.37
C SER A 5 10.70 -3.87 -3.66
N LEU A 6 9.64 -3.23 -4.15
CA LEU A 6 8.24 -3.50 -3.84
C LEU A 6 7.57 -3.86 -5.16
N ILE A 7 7.10 -5.11 -5.31
CA ILE A 7 6.45 -5.55 -6.54
C ILE A 7 4.94 -5.67 -6.32
N PHE A 8 4.17 -4.95 -7.13
CA PHE A 8 2.71 -5.04 -7.13
C PHE A 8 2.23 -6.22 -7.98
N VAL A 9 1.27 -6.97 -7.45
CA VAL A 9 0.70 -8.18 -8.05
C VAL A 9 -0.82 -8.08 -8.00
N PRO A 10 -1.53 -8.10 -9.14
CA PRO A 10 -2.99 -7.95 -9.14
C PRO A 10 -3.71 -9.02 -8.31
N GLY A 11 -4.52 -8.59 -7.35
CA GLY A 11 -5.21 -9.44 -6.38
C GLY A 11 -6.28 -10.36 -6.98
N ASN A 12 -6.81 -10.00 -8.14
CA ASN A 12 -7.79 -10.78 -8.91
C ASN A 12 -7.15 -11.90 -9.75
N SER A 13 -5.82 -11.95 -9.87
CA SER A 13 -5.12 -12.90 -10.75
C SER A 13 -4.45 -14.01 -9.96
N ALA A 14 -5.14 -15.15 -9.80
CA ALA A 14 -4.59 -16.36 -9.17
C ALA A 14 -3.28 -16.81 -9.86
N ARG A 15 -3.16 -16.63 -11.18
CA ARG A 15 -1.95 -16.92 -11.94
C ARG A 15 -0.76 -16.07 -11.49
N PHE A 16 -0.95 -14.78 -11.22
CA PHE A 16 0.14 -13.90 -10.78
C PHE A 16 0.47 -14.10 -9.30
N ILE A 17 -0.53 -14.35 -8.46
CA ILE A 17 -0.35 -14.70 -7.05
C ILE A 17 0.47 -15.99 -6.91
N GLU A 18 0.18 -17.02 -7.72
CA GLU A 18 0.95 -18.27 -7.72
C GLU A 18 2.43 -18.03 -8.06
N LYS A 19 2.70 -17.19 -9.08
CA LYS A 19 4.08 -16.82 -9.45
C LYS A 19 4.79 -16.04 -8.34
N ALA A 20 4.03 -15.28 -7.53
CA ALA A 20 4.59 -14.41 -6.51
C ALA A 20 5.34 -15.16 -5.40
N LYS A 21 5.02 -16.44 -5.16
CA LYS A 21 5.66 -17.32 -4.17
C LYS A 21 7.19 -17.38 -4.28
N THR A 22 7.71 -17.27 -5.50
CA THR A 22 9.14 -17.45 -5.82
C THR A 22 9.85 -16.15 -6.20
N LEU A 23 9.16 -15.01 -6.17
CA LEU A 23 9.77 -13.73 -6.51
C LEU A 23 10.84 -13.34 -5.48
N LEU A 24 11.91 -12.71 -5.95
CA LEU A 24 13.04 -12.28 -5.11
C LEU A 24 12.96 -10.80 -4.72
N ALA A 25 11.79 -10.16 -4.89
CA ALA A 25 11.55 -8.80 -4.42
C ALA A 25 11.64 -8.74 -2.89
N ASP A 26 11.98 -7.58 -2.33
CA ASP A 26 12.04 -7.43 -0.87
C ASP A 26 10.64 -7.45 -0.24
N ILE A 27 9.63 -6.96 -0.97
CA ILE A 27 8.21 -7.06 -0.62
C ILE A 27 7.41 -7.47 -1.85
N VAL A 28 6.52 -8.45 -1.68
CA VAL A 28 5.44 -8.77 -2.63
C VAL A 28 4.17 -8.08 -2.13
N CYS A 29 3.56 -7.24 -2.95
CA CYS A 29 2.35 -6.51 -2.60
C CYS A 29 1.18 -6.98 -3.47
N PHE A 30 0.20 -7.66 -2.86
CA PHE A 30 -1.05 -7.97 -3.56
C PHE A 30 -1.92 -6.74 -3.64
N ASP A 31 -2.42 -6.42 -4.82
CA ASP A 31 -3.12 -5.17 -5.07
C ASP A 31 -4.63 -5.36 -5.14
N LEU A 32 -5.38 -4.54 -4.38
CA LEU A 32 -6.85 -4.44 -4.44
C LEU A 32 -7.33 -3.16 -5.12
N GLU A 33 -6.42 -2.28 -5.51
CA GLU A 33 -6.74 -0.94 -6.02
C GLU A 33 -6.74 -0.91 -7.56
N ASP A 34 -5.78 -0.22 -8.19
CA ASP A 34 -5.84 0.17 -9.59
C ASP A 34 -5.72 -1.00 -10.56
N SER A 35 -5.06 -2.09 -10.16
CA SER A 35 -4.98 -3.29 -11.01
C SER A 35 -6.21 -4.19 -10.93
N VAL A 36 -7.18 -3.86 -10.08
CA VAL A 36 -8.40 -4.66 -9.87
C VAL A 36 -9.66 -3.87 -10.25
N PRO A 37 -10.37 -4.27 -11.31
CA PRO A 37 -11.63 -3.66 -11.70
C PRO A 37 -12.65 -3.64 -10.55
N ALA A 38 -13.50 -2.61 -10.49
CA ALA A 38 -14.47 -2.43 -9.41
C ALA A 38 -15.36 -3.67 -9.17
N GLY A 39 -15.83 -4.32 -10.24
CA GLY A 39 -16.66 -5.53 -10.17
C GLY A 39 -15.93 -6.79 -9.69
N GLU A 40 -14.60 -6.75 -9.55
CA GLU A 40 -13.77 -7.89 -9.14
C GLU A 40 -13.18 -7.75 -7.74
N LYS A 41 -13.36 -6.61 -7.08
CA LYS A 41 -12.73 -6.34 -5.76
C LYS A 41 -13.12 -7.36 -4.69
N ASP A 42 -14.38 -7.80 -4.66
CA ASP A 42 -14.84 -8.85 -3.75
C ASP A 42 -14.19 -10.21 -4.01
N ALA A 43 -14.00 -10.56 -5.28
CA ALA A 43 -13.33 -11.79 -5.66
C ALA A 43 -11.83 -11.70 -5.31
N ALA A 44 -11.19 -10.57 -5.60
CA ALA A 44 -9.80 -10.32 -5.28
C ALA A 44 -9.51 -10.41 -3.77
N ARG A 45 -10.40 -9.85 -2.92
CA ARG A 45 -10.31 -9.99 -1.45
C ARG A 45 -10.26 -11.46 -1.01
N LYS A 46 -11.13 -12.30 -1.57
CA LYS A 46 -11.17 -13.74 -1.26
C LYS A 46 -9.91 -14.45 -1.72
N ILE A 47 -9.46 -14.16 -2.95
CA ILE A 47 -8.23 -14.77 -3.50
C ILE A 47 -7.01 -14.39 -2.65
N ILE A 48 -6.88 -13.11 -2.27
CA ILE A 48 -5.80 -12.65 -1.38
C ILE A 48 -5.92 -13.32 -0.01
N ALA A 49 -7.11 -13.41 0.56
CA ALA A 49 -7.30 -14.06 1.85
C ALA A 49 -6.87 -15.53 1.83
N ASP A 50 -7.21 -16.26 0.77
CA ASP A 50 -6.78 -17.64 0.55
C ASP A 50 -5.26 -17.73 0.37
N ALA A 51 -4.64 -16.79 -0.34
CA ALA A 51 -3.20 -16.74 -0.53
C ALA A 51 -2.44 -16.52 0.79
N LEU A 52 -2.92 -15.60 1.64
CA LEU A 52 -2.34 -15.31 2.95
C LEU A 52 -2.40 -16.51 3.90
N SER A 53 -3.47 -17.31 3.83
CA SER A 53 -3.57 -18.57 4.60
C SER A 53 -2.46 -19.58 4.27
N LYS A 54 -1.83 -19.45 3.09
CA LYS A 54 -0.74 -20.27 2.57
C LYS A 54 0.63 -19.60 2.72
N ARG A 55 0.81 -18.75 3.73
CA ARG A 55 2.03 -17.95 3.94
C ARG A 55 3.34 -18.75 3.87
N SER A 56 3.35 -20.01 4.30
CA SER A 56 4.54 -20.87 4.27
C SER A 56 5.05 -21.16 2.86
N GLU A 57 4.24 -20.92 1.82
CA GLU A 57 4.62 -21.11 0.42
C GLU A 57 5.35 -19.89 -0.16
N TYR A 58 5.38 -18.75 0.55
CA TYR A 58 6.00 -17.51 0.09
C TYR A 58 7.35 -17.27 0.75
N GLN A 59 8.36 -16.97 -0.09
CA GLN A 59 9.72 -16.69 0.39
C GLN A 59 9.91 -15.28 0.94
N ARG A 60 9.00 -14.35 0.61
CA ARG A 60 9.12 -12.92 0.88
C ARG A 60 7.95 -12.41 1.73
N PRO A 61 8.14 -11.31 2.47
CA PRO A 61 7.04 -10.62 3.13
C PRO A 61 5.92 -10.28 2.16
N ILE A 62 4.68 -10.53 2.60
CA ILE A 62 3.47 -10.25 1.83
C ILE A 62 2.81 -9.00 2.40
N TYR A 63 2.74 -7.98 1.57
CA TYR A 63 1.95 -6.79 1.83
C TYR A 63 0.69 -6.85 0.98
N VAL A 64 -0.33 -6.09 1.37
CA VAL A 64 -1.51 -5.89 0.54
C VAL A 64 -1.78 -4.39 0.39
N ARG A 65 -1.94 -3.92 -0.85
CA ARG A 65 -2.42 -2.56 -1.13
C ARG A 65 -3.93 -2.55 -1.07
N THR A 66 -4.50 -1.78 -0.16
CA THR A 66 -5.96 -1.56 -0.08
C THR A 66 -6.41 -0.63 -1.19
N ASN A 67 -7.71 -0.45 -1.33
CA ASN A 67 -8.27 0.72 -2.02
C ASN A 67 -7.94 2.01 -1.25
N SER A 68 -8.14 3.16 -1.91
CA SER A 68 -7.87 4.48 -1.32
C SER A 68 -8.85 4.82 -0.18
N PRO A 69 -8.46 5.69 0.77
CA PRO A 69 -9.36 6.19 1.80
C PRO A 69 -10.68 6.76 1.24
N GLU A 70 -10.60 7.54 0.15
CA GLU A 70 -11.75 8.16 -0.51
C GLU A 70 -12.75 7.14 -1.11
N SER A 71 -12.31 5.92 -1.42
CA SER A 71 -13.18 4.89 -2.00
C SER A 71 -14.25 4.37 -1.05
N GLY A 72 -14.07 4.56 0.26
CA GLY A 72 -14.91 3.94 1.30
C GLY A 72 -14.75 2.42 1.45
N LEU A 73 -13.85 1.80 0.69
CA LEU A 73 -13.66 0.33 0.67
C LEU A 73 -12.60 -0.18 1.65
N VAL A 74 -11.82 0.71 2.28
CA VAL A 74 -10.75 0.34 3.22
C VAL A 74 -11.25 -0.57 4.35
N PRO A 75 -12.39 -0.33 5.02
CA PRO A 75 -12.87 -1.23 6.07
C PRO A 75 -13.10 -2.66 5.60
N ASP A 76 -13.66 -2.85 4.40
CA ASP A 76 -13.93 -4.17 3.82
C ASP A 76 -12.65 -4.87 3.38
N ASP A 77 -11.69 -4.10 2.85
CA ASP A 77 -10.35 -4.60 2.53
C ASP A 77 -9.66 -5.09 3.80
N LEU A 78 -9.55 -4.25 4.83
CA LEU A 78 -8.91 -4.59 6.10
C LEU A 78 -9.56 -5.80 6.76
N LYS A 79 -10.90 -5.85 6.81
CA LYS A 79 -11.63 -7.00 7.35
C LYS A 79 -11.30 -8.29 6.62
N SER A 80 -11.02 -8.24 5.32
CA SER A 80 -10.69 -9.42 4.52
C SER A 80 -9.23 -9.85 4.67
N ILE A 81 -8.30 -8.90 4.76
CA ILE A 81 -6.86 -9.18 4.60
C ILE A 81 -6.08 -9.24 5.91
N VAL A 82 -6.58 -8.63 6.99
CA VAL A 82 -5.87 -8.59 8.29
C VAL A 82 -5.97 -9.94 8.98
N GLN A 83 -5.08 -10.87 8.70
CA GLN A 83 -5.12 -12.22 9.27
C GLN A 83 -3.71 -12.80 9.36
N LYS A 84 -3.57 -13.99 9.94
CA LYS A 84 -2.29 -14.67 9.98
C LYS A 84 -1.76 -14.87 8.55
N GLY A 85 -0.52 -14.45 8.33
CA GLY A 85 0.17 -14.59 7.04
C GLY A 85 0.36 -13.29 6.27
N ILE A 86 -0.22 -12.17 6.70
CA ILE A 86 0.12 -10.85 6.18
C ILE A 86 1.26 -10.23 7.00
N ASP A 87 2.16 -9.52 6.34
CA ASP A 87 3.32 -8.87 6.97
C ASP A 87 3.18 -7.33 7.00
N GLY A 88 2.36 -6.74 6.12
CA GLY A 88 2.10 -5.31 6.12
C GLY A 88 1.03 -4.86 5.13
N ILE A 89 0.75 -3.56 5.14
CA ILE A 89 -0.31 -2.95 4.33
C ILE A 89 0.26 -1.73 3.60
N VAL A 90 -0.14 -1.55 2.35
CA VAL A 90 0.07 -0.31 1.59
C VAL A 90 -1.26 0.43 1.49
N ILE A 91 -1.29 1.72 1.83
CA ILE A 91 -2.50 2.55 1.68
C ILE A 91 -2.22 3.55 0.55
N PRO A 92 -2.94 3.50 -0.57
CA PRO A 92 -2.73 4.44 -1.67
C PRO A 92 -3.36 5.81 -1.36
N LYS A 93 -2.94 6.84 -2.10
CA LYS A 93 -3.56 8.18 -2.10
C LYS A 93 -3.78 8.79 -0.71
N VAL A 94 -2.80 8.65 0.20
CA VAL A 94 -2.88 9.23 1.55
C VAL A 94 -2.59 10.72 1.49
N ASN A 95 -3.50 11.53 2.03
CA ASN A 95 -3.44 12.98 1.99
C ASN A 95 -3.04 13.61 3.32
N ASP A 96 -3.33 12.97 4.45
CA ASP A 96 -3.04 13.50 5.78
C ASP A 96 -2.88 12.42 6.86
N GLN A 97 -2.51 12.84 8.06
CA GLN A 97 -2.31 11.95 9.21
C GLN A 97 -3.63 11.48 9.84
N GLU A 98 -4.71 12.24 9.65
CA GLU A 98 -6.03 11.94 10.18
C GLU A 98 -6.63 10.70 9.50
N GLU A 99 -6.52 10.61 8.17
CA GLU A 99 -6.87 9.41 7.37
C GLU A 99 -6.14 8.16 7.92
N LEU A 100 -4.84 8.27 8.21
CA LEU A 100 -4.08 7.17 8.80
C LEU A 100 -4.51 6.85 10.23
N SER A 101 -4.86 7.85 11.04
CA SER A 101 -5.35 7.64 12.41
C SER A 101 -6.63 6.78 12.43
N GLU A 102 -7.54 7.01 11.49
CA GLU A 102 -8.76 6.22 11.38
C GLU A 102 -8.48 4.78 10.93
N ILE A 103 -7.67 4.61 9.90
CA ILE A 103 -7.27 3.30 9.36
C ILE A 103 -6.51 2.49 10.41
N THR A 104 -5.58 3.12 11.14
CA THR A 104 -4.77 2.43 12.17
C THR A 104 -5.59 2.00 13.38
N LYS A 105 -6.69 2.68 13.72
CA LYS A 105 -7.64 2.22 14.75
C LYS A 105 -8.34 0.93 14.31
N ILE A 106 -8.86 0.89 13.08
CA ILE A 106 -9.50 -0.31 12.52
C ILE A 106 -8.50 -1.46 12.49
N LEU A 107 -7.29 -1.20 11.99
CA LEU A 107 -6.20 -2.17 11.92
C LEU A 107 -5.86 -2.75 13.30
N SER A 108 -5.63 -1.89 14.30
CA SER A 108 -5.26 -2.33 15.66
C SER A 108 -6.38 -3.13 16.35
N SER A 109 -7.64 -2.78 16.08
CA SER A 109 -8.80 -3.55 16.55
C SER A 109 -8.81 -4.96 15.94
N LEU A 110 -8.62 -5.08 14.63
CA LEU A 110 -8.59 -6.37 13.93
C LEU A 110 -7.37 -7.22 14.34
N GLU A 111 -6.21 -6.59 14.54
CA GLU A 111 -5.01 -7.25 15.07
C GLU A 111 -5.28 -7.89 16.43
N THR A 112 -5.92 -7.14 17.33
CA THR A 112 -6.30 -7.59 18.68
C THR A 112 -7.35 -8.70 18.63
N GLU A 113 -8.42 -8.50 17.85
CA GLU A 113 -9.51 -9.47 17.69
C GLU A 113 -9.01 -10.82 17.18
N ARG A 114 -8.04 -10.80 16.24
CA ARG A 114 -7.52 -12.00 15.57
C ARG A 114 -6.26 -12.55 16.21
N GLY A 115 -5.74 -11.89 17.25
CA GLY A 115 -4.53 -12.31 17.95
C GLY A 115 -3.30 -12.38 17.06
N ILE A 116 -3.14 -11.42 16.13
CA ILE A 116 -1.98 -11.35 15.24
C ILE A 116 -1.03 -10.22 15.64
N GLU A 117 0.22 -10.32 15.19
CA GLU A 117 1.23 -9.30 15.43
C GLU A 117 0.90 -7.99 14.70
N LYS A 118 1.49 -6.90 15.21
CA LYS A 118 1.36 -5.55 14.65
C LYS A 118 1.92 -5.52 13.23
N LEU A 119 1.07 -5.17 12.26
CA LEU A 119 1.39 -5.08 10.85
C LEU A 119 2.10 -3.78 10.50
N ALA A 120 3.06 -3.85 9.59
CA ALA A 120 3.71 -2.66 9.03
C ALA A 120 2.75 -1.89 8.12
N LEU A 121 3.01 -0.59 7.96
CA LEU A 121 2.22 0.30 7.08
C LEU A 121 3.13 1.09 6.15
N ILE A 122 2.73 1.19 4.89
CA ILE A 122 3.39 2.01 3.87
C ILE A 122 2.34 2.91 3.22
N PRO A 123 2.27 4.19 3.60
CA PRO A 123 1.50 5.19 2.86
C PRO A 123 2.11 5.42 1.46
N SER A 124 1.27 5.46 0.43
CA SER A 124 1.63 5.96 -0.89
C SER A 124 1.24 7.42 -1.02
N ILE A 125 2.21 8.24 -1.39
CA ILE A 125 2.06 9.67 -1.63
C ILE A 125 1.89 9.88 -3.13
N GLU A 126 0.68 10.30 -3.50
CA GLU A 126 0.18 10.22 -4.87
C GLU A 126 -0.61 11.48 -5.27
N THR A 127 -0.60 12.51 -4.43
CA THR A 127 -1.35 13.76 -4.64
C THR A 127 -0.51 14.95 -4.19
N ALA A 128 -0.85 16.15 -4.67
CA ALA A 128 -0.24 17.41 -4.23
C ALA A 128 -0.40 17.59 -2.72
N ARG A 129 -1.57 17.28 -2.18
CA ARG A 129 -1.86 17.36 -0.74
C ARG A 129 -0.99 16.39 0.06
N GLY A 130 -0.85 15.14 -0.40
CA GLY A 130 0.04 14.16 0.22
C GLY A 130 1.50 14.60 0.19
N VAL A 131 1.96 15.20 -0.92
CA VAL A 131 3.32 15.76 -1.02
C VAL A 131 3.53 16.89 -0.02
N VAL A 132 2.57 17.82 0.12
CA VAL A 132 2.64 18.90 1.12
C VAL A 132 2.74 18.32 2.54
N ASN A 133 1.93 17.31 2.85
CA ASN A 133 1.82 16.72 4.19
C ASN A 133 2.80 15.57 4.48
N GLY A 134 3.73 15.25 3.57
CA GLY A 134 4.52 14.01 3.61
C GLY A 134 5.23 13.72 4.95
N TYR A 135 5.81 14.72 5.63
CA TYR A 135 6.43 14.54 6.95
C TYR A 135 5.41 14.19 8.05
N LEU A 136 4.24 14.85 8.06
CA LEU A 136 3.17 14.54 9.02
C LEU A 136 2.63 13.11 8.78
N ILE A 137 2.51 12.72 7.51
CA ILE A 137 2.11 11.36 7.13
C ILE A 137 3.16 10.35 7.60
N ALA A 138 4.46 10.61 7.35
CA ALA A 138 5.56 9.72 7.75
C ALA A 138 5.63 9.48 9.27
N THR A 139 5.29 10.51 10.06
CA THR A 139 5.38 10.50 11.53
C THR A 139 4.06 10.14 12.21
N ALA A 140 2.97 9.91 11.45
CA ALA A 140 1.62 9.71 11.98
C ALA A 140 1.47 8.44 12.84
N ASN A 141 2.29 7.41 12.61
CA ASN A 141 2.24 6.17 13.39
C ASN A 141 3.58 5.43 13.38
N ASP A 142 3.94 4.82 14.50
CA ASP A 142 5.19 4.06 14.66
C ASP A 142 5.25 2.76 13.83
N ARG A 143 4.12 2.30 13.27
CA ARG A 143 4.09 1.17 12.32
C ARG A 143 4.51 1.55 10.90
N ILE A 144 4.62 2.85 10.61
CA ILE A 144 5.03 3.33 9.28
C ILE A 144 6.53 3.09 9.13
N ASN A 145 6.90 2.28 8.14
CA ASN A 145 8.30 1.87 7.94
C ASN A 145 8.88 2.32 6.59
N ALA A 146 8.05 2.85 5.69
CA ALA A 146 8.45 3.45 4.43
C ALA A 146 7.33 4.36 3.89
N LEU A 147 7.69 5.24 2.96
CA LEU A 147 6.76 5.91 2.05
C LEU A 147 7.01 5.40 0.63
N VAL A 148 5.94 5.35 -0.19
CA VAL A 148 6.03 5.16 -1.65
C VAL A 148 5.59 6.44 -2.33
N PHE A 149 6.20 6.78 -3.46
CA PHE A 149 5.78 7.90 -4.30
C PHE A 149 5.20 7.36 -5.61
N GLY A 150 3.91 7.54 -5.83
CA GLY A 150 3.23 7.14 -7.07
C GLY A 150 3.18 8.33 -8.04
N VAL A 151 4.14 8.36 -8.96
CA VAL A 151 4.33 9.48 -9.89
C VAL A 151 3.16 9.70 -10.84
N PHE A 152 2.51 8.63 -11.31
CA PHE A 152 1.45 8.75 -12.32
C PHE A 152 0.15 9.32 -11.74
N ASP A 153 -0.25 8.86 -10.55
CA ASP A 153 -1.38 9.46 -9.83
C ASP A 153 -1.08 10.91 -9.42
N PHE A 154 0.17 11.19 -9.00
CA PHE A 154 0.58 12.55 -8.66
C PHE A 154 0.47 13.49 -9.86
N LEU A 155 0.96 13.07 -11.04
CA LEU A 155 0.84 13.85 -12.26
C LEU A 155 -0.62 14.06 -12.68
N HIS A 156 -1.45 13.03 -12.51
CA HIS A 156 -2.89 13.14 -12.75
C HIS A 156 -3.54 14.19 -11.84
N ASP A 157 -3.26 14.16 -10.53
CA ASP A 157 -3.76 15.14 -9.55
C ASP A 157 -3.28 16.57 -9.88
N MET A 158 -2.01 16.70 -10.29
CA MET A 158 -1.40 17.97 -10.71
C MET A 158 -1.88 18.47 -12.08
N LYS A 159 -2.66 17.66 -12.82
CA LYS A 159 -3.11 17.94 -14.20
C LYS A 159 -1.94 18.13 -15.17
N MET A 160 -0.94 17.26 -15.06
CA MET A 160 0.26 17.26 -15.87
C MET A 160 0.39 15.93 -16.63
N ASP A 161 0.94 16.00 -17.84
CA ASP A 161 1.28 14.81 -18.61
C ASP A 161 2.65 14.26 -18.18
N TYR A 162 2.84 12.94 -18.34
CA TYR A 162 4.15 12.32 -18.16
C TYR A 162 5.04 12.63 -19.37
N ASP A 163 6.25 13.13 -19.11
CA ASP A 163 7.31 13.29 -20.10
C ASP A 163 8.50 12.40 -19.71
N GLU A 164 8.91 11.51 -20.61
CA GLU A 164 10.04 10.61 -20.39
C GLU A 164 11.40 11.34 -20.39
N ASN A 165 11.45 12.54 -20.98
CA ASN A 165 12.66 13.34 -21.13
C ASN A 165 12.72 14.54 -20.16
N ASP A 166 11.62 14.84 -19.46
CA ASP A 166 11.52 15.95 -18.52
C ASP A 166 10.80 15.54 -17.22
N ASP A 167 11.55 15.49 -16.11
CA ASP A 167 10.99 15.21 -14.80
C ASP A 167 10.59 16.47 -14.01
N SER A 168 10.65 17.66 -14.62
CA SER A 168 10.35 18.93 -13.95
C SER A 168 9.00 18.92 -13.24
N GLY A 169 7.99 18.29 -13.83
CA GLY A 169 6.63 18.19 -13.29
C GLY A 169 6.50 17.41 -11.98
N TYR A 170 7.46 16.53 -11.65
CA TYR A 170 7.43 15.74 -10.42
C TYR A 170 8.77 15.73 -9.64
N SER A 171 9.77 16.47 -10.11
CA SER A 171 11.12 16.56 -9.51
C SER A 171 11.09 16.99 -8.04
N TYR A 172 10.30 18.03 -7.70
CA TYR A 172 10.13 18.49 -6.33
C TYR A 172 9.56 17.39 -5.42
N ALA A 173 8.45 16.76 -5.83
CA ALA A 173 7.82 15.70 -5.06
C ALA A 173 8.79 14.52 -4.87
N ARG A 174 9.41 14.07 -5.96
CA ARG A 174 10.39 12.98 -5.95
C ARG A 174 11.57 13.23 -5.00
N ALA A 175 12.04 14.46 -4.90
CA ALA A 175 13.13 14.84 -3.98
C ALA A 175 12.65 15.03 -2.53
N LYS A 176 11.42 15.53 -2.32
CA LYS A 176 10.86 15.80 -1.00
C LYS A 176 10.53 14.52 -0.23
N ILE A 177 9.91 13.52 -0.88
CA ILE A 177 9.44 12.31 -0.18
C ILE A 177 10.55 11.58 0.60
N PRO A 178 11.76 11.36 0.06
CA PRO A 178 12.86 10.76 0.82
C PRO A 178 13.33 11.61 2.01
N VAL A 179 13.26 12.96 1.91
CA VAL A 179 13.60 13.87 3.01
C VAL A 179 12.57 13.73 4.13
N ASP A 180 11.28 13.79 3.77
CA ASP A 180 10.18 13.61 4.72
C ASP A 180 10.23 12.24 5.41
N ALA A 181 10.51 11.17 4.67
CA ALA A 181 10.59 9.82 5.20
C ALA A 181 11.81 9.60 6.14
N ARG A 182 12.83 10.46 6.05
CA ARG A 182 14.08 10.32 6.80
C ARG A 182 14.14 11.19 8.07
N ALA A 183 13.43 12.32 8.07
CA ALA A 183 13.40 13.27 9.17
C ALA A 183 12.81 12.66 10.45
#